data_AF-A0A8T6TVD0-F1
#
_entry.id   AF-A0A8T6TVD0-F1
#
_cell.length_a   1.000
_cell.length_b   1.000
_cell.length_c   1.000
_cell.angle_alpha   90.00
_cell.angle_beta   90.00
_cell.angle_gamma   90.00
#
_symmetry.space_group_name_H-M   'P 1'
#
loop_
_entity.id
_entity.type
_entity.pdbx_description
1 polymer ?
#
loop_
_entity_poly.entity_id
_entity_poly.type
_entity_poly.pdbx_seq_one_letter_code
_entity_poly.pdbx_strand_id
1 'polypeptide(L)'
;PLIESQTAFVPVDDVLHAVDLNDKEDKWTFQAVGALRGSPILYDDLIYVGSEDKRVYAVDKYTGDLDWSLKLDDVVATTPSVSGNTVVV
;
A
#
# COMPACT_ATOMS: atom_id res chain seq x y z
N PRO A 1 4.35 -0.85 -8.41
CA PRO A 1 3.66 -2.12 -8.05
C PRO A 1 4.59 -2.98 -7.21
N LEU A 2 4.04 -3.68 -6.21
CA LEU A 2 4.73 -4.68 -5.43
C LEU A 2 4.20 -6.04 -5.86
N ILE A 3 5.08 -7.02 -6.07
CA ILE A 3 4.69 -8.38 -6.41
C ILE A 3 5.17 -9.30 -5.29
N GLU A 4 4.25 -10.04 -4.68
CA GLU A 4 4.57 -11.11 -3.76
C GLU A 4 3.86 -12.38 -4.22
N SER A 5 4.61 -13.48 -4.34
CA SER A 5 4.10 -14.77 -4.80
C SER A 5 3.31 -14.69 -6.11
N GLN A 6 1.97 -14.74 -6.02
CA GLN A 6 1.02 -14.70 -7.14
C GLN A 6 0.08 -13.49 -7.05
N THR A 7 0.45 -12.45 -6.30
CA THR A 7 -0.38 -11.28 -6.10
C THR A 7 0.41 -10.01 -6.35
N ALA A 8 -0.14 -9.12 -7.17
CA ALA A 8 0.40 -7.79 -7.42
C ALA A 8 -0.41 -6.76 -6.65
N PHE A 9 0.26 -5.96 -5.84
CA PHE A 9 -0.30 -4.80 -5.15
C PHE A 9 -0.01 -3.54 -5.97
N VAL A 10 -1.06 -2.89 -6.46
CA VAL A 10 -0.97 -1.80 -7.44
C VAL A 10 -1.79 -0.61 -6.98
N PRO A 11 -1.17 0.51 -6.59
CA PRO A 11 -1.89 1.76 -6.37
C PRO A 11 -2.28 2.38 -7.73
N VAL A 12 -3.56 2.73 -7.85
CA VAL A 12 -4.14 3.47 -8.98
C VAL A 12 -5.01 4.57 -8.40
N ASP A 13 -4.65 5.83 -8.67
CA ASP A 13 -5.24 7.01 -8.04
C ASP A 13 -5.30 6.86 -6.51
N ASP A 14 -6.47 6.80 -5.89
CA ASP A 14 -6.68 6.65 -4.45
C ASP A 14 -7.01 5.21 -4.01
N VAL A 15 -6.88 4.23 -4.91
CA VAL A 15 -7.19 2.82 -4.66
C VAL A 15 -5.93 1.95 -4.69
N LEU A 16 -5.75 1.11 -3.69
CA LEU A 16 -4.77 0.02 -3.71
C LEU A 16 -5.47 -1.26 -4.15
N HIS A 17 -5.08 -1.81 -5.31
CA HIS A 17 -5.57 -3.08 -5.81
C HIS A 17 -4.65 -4.22 -5.39
N ALA A 18 -5.21 -5.37 -5.03
CA ALA A 18 -4.49 -6.64 -4.99
C ALA A 18 -5.01 -7.55 -6.11
N VAL A 19 -4.16 -7.86 -7.08
CA VAL A 19 -4.53 -8.59 -8.30
C VAL A 19 -3.91 -9.98 -8.27
N ASP A 20 -4.69 -11.04 -8.46
CA ASP A 20 -4.14 -12.38 -8.68
C ASP A 20 -3.50 -12.45 -10.06
N LEU A 21 -2.25 -12.91 -10.14
CA LEU A 21 -1.51 -12.95 -11.39
C LEU A 21 -1.86 -14.13 -12.30
N ASN A 22 -2.60 -15.13 -11.81
CA ASN A 22 -3.02 -16.29 -12.60
C ASN A 22 -4.19 -15.95 -13.54
N ASP A 23 -5.25 -15.35 -12.99
CA ASP A 23 -6.47 -15.00 -13.72
C ASP A 23 -6.59 -13.50 -14.03
N LYS A 24 -5.76 -12.66 -13.39
CA LYS A 24 -5.73 -11.19 -13.53
C LYS A 24 -6.97 -10.51 -12.98
N GLU A 25 -7.60 -11.12 -11.98
CA GLU A 25 -8.74 -10.55 -11.26
C GLU A 25 -8.32 -9.90 -9.94
N ASP A 26 -9.10 -8.90 -9.51
CA ASP A 26 -8.92 -8.26 -8.20
C ASP A 26 -9.33 -9.25 -7.09
N LYS A 27 -8.41 -9.53 -6.17
CA LYS A 27 -8.69 -10.22 -4.90
C LYS A 27 -9.45 -9.32 -3.94
N TRP A 28 -8.97 -8.08 -3.83
CA TRP A 28 -9.55 -7.04 -2.99
C TRP A 28 -9.05 -5.67 -3.43
N THR A 29 -9.74 -4.63 -2.98
CA THR A 29 -9.32 -3.23 -3.12
C THR A 29 -9.42 -2.50 -1.79
N PHE A 30 -8.51 -1.56 -1.56
CA PHE A 30 -8.53 -0.65 -0.43
C PHE A 30 -8.65 0.79 -0.93
N GLN A 31 -9.66 1.51 -0.43
CA GLN A 31 -9.93 2.91 -0.79
C GLN A 31 -9.30 3.85 0.24
N ALA A 32 -8.28 4.60 -0.18
CA ALA A 32 -7.71 5.68 0.59
C ALA A 32 -8.52 6.98 0.43
N VAL A 33 -8.24 7.98 1.27
CA VAL A 33 -8.89 9.29 1.19
C VAL A 33 -8.27 10.19 0.12
N GLY A 34 -6.97 10.02 -0.18
CA GLY A 34 -6.26 10.75 -1.22
C GLY A 34 -5.39 9.85 -2.08
N ALA A 35 -4.88 10.41 -3.18
CA ALA A 35 -4.10 9.65 -4.16
C ALA A 35 -2.88 8.97 -3.52
N LEU A 36 -2.75 7.67 -3.78
CA LEU A 36 -1.63 6.84 -3.40
C LEU A 36 -0.46 7.11 -4.36
N ARG A 37 0.58 7.77 -3.86
CA ARG A 37 1.76 8.14 -4.67
C ARG A 37 3.01 7.34 -4.33
N GLY A 38 3.05 6.72 -3.14
CA GLY A 38 4.14 5.83 -2.77
C GLY A 38 4.08 4.50 -3.52
N SER A 39 5.23 3.89 -3.80
CA SER A 39 5.24 2.47 -4.16
C SER A 39 4.91 1.63 -2.93
N PRO A 40 3.99 0.66 -3.00
CA PRO A 40 3.67 -0.18 -1.85
C PRO A 40 4.88 -1.01 -1.45
N ILE A 41 5.04 -1.23 -0.16
CA ILE A 41 6.03 -2.15 0.41
C ILE A 41 5.34 -3.18 1.28
N LEU A 42 5.92 -4.38 1.38
CA LEU A 42 5.43 -5.45 2.24
C LEU A 42 6.35 -5.62 3.43
N TYR A 43 5.78 -5.61 4.63
CA TYR A 43 6.48 -5.97 5.85
C TYR A 43 5.47 -6.57 6.84
N ASP A 44 5.79 -7.73 7.40
CA ASP A 44 4.97 -8.45 8.40
C ASP A 44 3.48 -8.57 7.99
N ASP A 45 3.25 -9.05 6.76
CA ASP A 45 1.93 -9.23 6.15
C ASP A 45 1.09 -7.96 5.91
N LEU A 46 1.66 -6.79 6.17
CA LEU A 46 1.05 -5.50 5.89
C LEU A 46 1.67 -4.83 4.65
N ILE A 47 0.79 -4.28 3.81
CA ILE A 47 1.14 -3.41 2.71
C ILE A 47 1.14 -1.97 3.20
N TYR A 48 2.29 -1.31 3.13
CA TYR A 48 2.41 0.10 3.46
C TYR A 48 2.42 0.95 2.21
N VAL A 49 1.59 1.99 2.19
CA VAL A 49 1.49 2.92 1.06
C VAL A 49 1.27 4.35 1.55
N GLY A 50 2.01 5.29 0.96
CA GLY A 50 1.89 6.72 1.23
C GLY A 50 0.86 7.40 0.33
N SER A 51 0.13 8.36 0.90
CA SER A 51 -0.93 9.11 0.22
C SER A 51 -0.70 10.63 0.26
N GLU A 52 -1.24 11.32 -0.74
CA GLU A 52 -1.32 12.78 -0.82
C GLU A 52 -2.14 13.43 0.30
N ASP A 53 -2.96 12.65 1.02
CA ASP A 53 -3.72 13.11 2.18
C ASP A 53 -2.89 13.26 3.47
N LYS A 54 -1.56 13.15 3.35
CA LYS A 54 -0.59 13.16 4.45
C LYS A 54 -0.66 11.95 5.36
N ARG A 55 -1.11 10.80 4.85
CA ARG A 55 -1.13 9.54 5.61
C ARG A 55 -0.23 8.47 5.00
N VAL A 56 0.26 7.62 5.88
CA VAL A 56 0.73 6.27 5.56
C VAL A 56 -0.36 5.31 6.00
N TYR A 57 -0.75 4.41 5.10
CA TYR A 57 -1.71 3.34 5.35
C TYR A 57 -0.96 2.02 5.51
N ALA A 58 -1.37 1.20 6.48
CA ALA A 58 -0.96 -0.19 6.62
C ALA A 58 -2.19 -1.07 6.41
N VAL A 59 -2.15 -1.88 5.36
CA VAL A 59 -3.30 -2.66 4.86
C VAL A 59 -2.96 -4.14 4.91
N ASP A 60 -3.84 -4.97 5.46
CA ASP A 60 -3.65 -6.42 5.47
C ASP A 60 -3.54 -6.97 4.05
N LYS A 61 -2.46 -7.69 3.75
CA LYS A 61 -2.19 -8.16 2.38
C LYS A 61 -3.19 -9.21 1.88
N TYR A 62 -3.91 -9.88 2.79
CA TYR A 62 -4.83 -10.97 2.49
C TYR A 62 -6.26 -10.47 2.32
N THR A 63 -6.71 -9.52 3.15
CA THR A 63 -8.10 -9.06 3.17
C THR A 63 -8.31 -7.69 2.56
N GLY A 64 -7.27 -6.85 2.49
CA GLY A 64 -7.42 -5.45 2.11
C GLY A 64 -7.96 -4.55 3.22
N ASP A 65 -8.11 -5.08 4.44
CA ASP A 65 -8.58 -4.30 5.58
C ASP A 65 -7.50 -3.35 6.07
N LEU A 66 -7.93 -2.16 6.49
CA LEU A 66 -7.04 -1.21 7.14
C LEU A 66 -6.69 -1.70 8.54
N ASP A 67 -5.40 -1.96 8.79
CA ASP A 67 -4.91 -2.22 10.15
C ASP A 67 -4.72 -0.89 10.89
N TRP A 68 -3.93 0.03 10.32
CA TRP A 68 -3.75 1.36 10.89
C TRP A 68 -3.39 2.42 9.84
N SER A 69 -3.53 3.69 10.23
CA SER A 69 -3.00 4.82 9.46
C SER A 69 -2.31 5.84 10.36
N LEU A 70 -1.21 6.41 9.86
CA LEU A 70 -0.44 7.45 10.54
C LEU A 70 -0.54 8.74 9.72
N LYS A 71 -0.97 9.83 10.37
CA LYS A 71 -0.96 11.16 9.76
C LYS A 71 0.36 11.87 10.03
N LEU A 72 0.96 12.42 8.98
CA LEU A 72 2.19 13.21 9.02
C LEU A 72 1.89 14.69 8.79
N ASP A 73 2.87 15.55 9.08
CA ASP A 73 2.72 17.01 8.97
C ASP A 73 2.72 17.49 7.51
N ASP A 74 3.30 16.71 6.60
CA ASP A 74 3.37 17.01 5.17
C ASP A 74 3.04 15.80 4.28
N VAL A 75 2.89 16.05 2.98
CA VAL A 75 2.54 15.06 1.97
C VAL A 75 3.58 13.95 1.89
N VAL A 76 3.09 12.71 1.84
CA VAL A 76 3.92 11.52 1.62
C VAL A 76 4.06 11.29 0.11
N ALA A 77 4.90 12.09 -0.54
CA ALA A 77 5.15 12.01 -1.99
C ALA A 77 6.29 11.03 -2.36
N THR A 78 6.82 10.29 -1.39
CA THR A 78 7.99 9.44 -1.54
C THR A 78 7.59 7.98 -1.65
N THR A 79 8.39 7.21 -2.38
CA THR A 79 8.31 5.75 -2.34
C THR A 79 8.86 5.29 -0.99
N PRO A 80 8.06 4.68 -0.09
CA PRO A 80 8.60 4.10 1.13
C PRO A 80 9.68 3.08 0.80
N SER A 81 10.75 3.07 1.58
CA SER A 81 11.84 2.10 1.49
C SER A 81 12.00 1.36 2.81
N VAL A 82 12.32 0.07 2.73
CA VAL A 82 12.59 -0.76 3.91
C VAL A 82 14.09 -0.83 4.13
N SER A 83 14.54 -0.49 5.34
CA SER A 83 15.91 -0.72 5.80
C SER A 83 15.87 -1.38 7.18
N GLY A 84 16.26 -2.66 7.24
CA GLY A 84 16.13 -3.47 8.45
C GLY A 84 14.66 -3.68 8.85
N ASN A 85 14.31 -3.28 10.07
CA ASN A 85 12.94 -3.32 10.61
C ASN A 85 12.21 -1.96 10.51
N THR A 86 12.71 -1.03 9.69
CA THR A 86 12.15 0.31 9.58
C THR A 86 11.66 0.59 8.18
N VAL A 87 10.41 1.03 8.08
CA VAL A 87 9.84 1.67 6.90
C VAL A 87 10.21 3.15 6.95
N VAL A 88 10.93 3.64 5.96
CA VAL A 88 11.30 5.05 5.79
C VAL A 88 10.47 5.61 4.65
N VAL A 89 9.67 6.64 4.93
CA VAL A 89 8.86 7.38 3.96
C VAL A 89 9.30 8.83 3.96
#